data_AF-A9YYK1-F1
#
_entry.id   AF-A9YYK1-F1
#
_cell.length_a   1.000
_cell.length_b   1.000
_cell.length_c   1.000
_cell.angle_alpha   90.00
_cell.angle_beta   90.00
_cell.angle_gamma   90.00
#
_symmetry.space_group_name_H-M   'P 1'
#
loop_
_entity.id
_entity.type
_entity.pdbx_description
1 polymer ?
#
loop_
_entity_poly.entity_id
_entity_poly.type
_entity_poly.pdbx_seq_one_letter_code
_entity_poly.pdbx_strand_id
1 'polypeptide(L)' 'EKLCYIALDFDSEMKAASESSDKEKTYELPDGNIITVGSERFRCPEVLFQPSFVGKEASGIHDTTFQSIM' A
#
# COMPACT_ATOMS: atom_id res chain seq x y z
N GLU A 1 -10.71 -2.38 -4.57
CA GLU A 1 -9.69 -2.76 -5.58
C GLU A 1 -9.47 -1.74 -6.71
N LYS A 2 -10.05 -0.52 -6.66
CA LYS A 2 -9.94 0.43 -7.80
C LYS A 2 -8.70 1.32 -7.81
N LEU A 3 -8.12 1.60 -6.63
CA LEU A 3 -7.08 2.63 -6.49
C LEU A 3 -5.74 2.12 -5.96
N CYS A 4 -5.74 0.94 -5.32
CA CYS A 4 -4.55 0.40 -4.68
C CYS A 4 -3.58 -0.20 -5.71
N TYR A 5 -2.29 -0.15 -5.41
CA TYR A 5 -1.22 -0.73 -6.22
C TYR A 5 -0.01 -1.06 -5.34
N ILE A 6 0.86 -1.98 -5.76
CA ILE A 6 2.09 -2.32 -5.03
C ILE A 6 3.22 -1.42 -5.54
N ALA A 7 3.91 -0.75 -4.62
CA ALA A 7 5.13 0.01 -4.94
C ALA A 7 6.31 -0.95 -5.10
N LEU A 8 7.20 -0.70 -6.06
CA LEU A 8 8.41 -1.52 -6.23
C LEU A 8 9.44 -1.24 -5.12
N ASP A 9 9.59 0.03 -4.76
CA ASP A 9 10.41 0.49 -3.64
C ASP A 9 9.52 1.36 -2.75
N PHE A 10 9.11 0.78 -1.62
CA PHE A 10 8.20 1.41 -0.68
C PHE A 10 8.77 2.71 -0.10
N ASP A 11 10.05 2.73 0.30
CA ASP A 11 10.66 3.87 0.98
C ASP A 11 10.84 5.06 0.03
N SER A 12 11.29 4.80 -1.19
CA SER A 12 11.43 5.83 -2.22
C SER A 12 10.07 6.41 -2.62
N GLU A 13 9.05 5.55 -2.74
CA GLU A 13 7.69 5.97 -3.07
C GLU A 13 7.03 6.76 -1.95
N MET A 14 7.27 6.39 -0.69
CA MET A 14 6.78 7.10 0.49
C MET A 14 7.38 8.51 0.60
N LYS A 15 8.67 8.67 0.30
CA LYS A 15 9.32 9.99 0.23
C LYS A 15 8.69 10.85 -0.87
N ALA A 16 8.57 10.31 -2.08
CA ALA A 16 7.97 11.03 -3.20
C ALA A 16 6.52 11.45 -2.91
N ALA A 17 5.73 10.59 -2.26
CA ALA A 17 4.35 10.90 -1.86
C ALA A 17 4.26 11.92 -0.70
N SER A 18 5.33 12.11 0.07
CA SER A 18 5.40 13.14 1.12
C SER A 18 5.76 14.51 0.55
N GLU A 19 6.47 14.54 -0.58
CA GLU A 19 6.95 15.75 -1.25
C GLU A 19 6.06 16.20 -2.43
N SER A 20 5.24 15.30 -2.97
CA SER A 20 4.37 15.54 -4.11
C SER A 20 2.98 14.91 -3.95
N SER A 21 1.95 15.61 -4.44
CA SER A 21 0.57 15.14 -4.54
C SER A 21 0.26 14.45 -5.87
N ASP A 22 1.25 14.21 -6.74
CA ASP A 22 1.05 13.59 -8.07
C ASP A 22 0.38 12.21 -8.01
N LYS A 23 0.53 11.52 -6.87
CA LYS A 23 -0.02 10.18 -6.64
C LYS A 23 -1.37 10.18 -5.95
N GLU A 24 -1.93 11.34 -5.62
CA GLU A 24 -3.27 11.46 -5.08
C GLU A 24 -4.34 11.15 -6.13
N LYS A 25 -5.40 10.46 -5.72
CA LYS A 25 -6.57 10.17 -6.56
C LYS A 25 -7.84 10.43 -5.77
N THR A 26 -8.83 11.03 -6.43
CA THR A 26 -10.15 11.21 -5.86
C THR A 26 -11.02 9.97 -6.08
N TYR A 27 -11.90 9.70 -5.12
CA TYR A 27 -12.87 8.61 -5.17
C TYR A 27 -14.23 9.12 -4.71
N GLU A 28 -15.26 8.84 -5.52
CA GLU A 28 -16.65 9.15 -5.16
C GLU A 28 -17.28 7.96 -4.44
N LEU A 29 -17.78 8.24 -3.23
CA LEU A 29 -18.51 7.30 -2.40
C LEU A 29 -19.97 7.19 -2.88
N PRO A 30 -20.68 6.10 -2.55
CA PRO A 30 -22.07 5.90 -2.99
C PRO A 30 -23.07 6.95 -2.49
N ASP A 31 -22.71 7.71 -1.45
CA ASP A 31 -23.48 8.83 -0.90
C ASP A 31 -23.21 10.16 -1.63
N GLY A 32 -22.34 10.15 -2.65
CA GLY A 32 -21.91 11.32 -3.43
C GLY A 32 -20.72 12.08 -2.83
N ASN A 33 -20.18 11.64 -1.69
CA ASN A 33 -19.02 12.30 -1.08
C ASN A 33 -17.75 11.95 -1.85
N ILE A 34 -16.91 12.95 -2.12
CA ILE A 34 -15.61 12.77 -2.78
C ILE A 34 -14.50 12.81 -1.73
N ILE A 35 -13.72 11.74 -1.67
CA ILE A 35 -12.53 11.64 -0.81
C ILE A 35 -11.27 11.62 -1.66
N THR A 36 -10.18 12.16 -1.12
CA THR A 36 -8.85 12.06 -1.71
C THR A 36 -8.08 10.94 -1.04
N VAL A 37 -7.47 10.07 -1.84
CA VAL A 37 -6.63 8.95 -1.38
C VAL A 37 -5.23 9.17 -1.94
N GLY A 38 -4.24 9.27 -1.05
CA GLY A 38 -2.84 9.55 -1.37
C GLY A 38 -1.97 8.31 -1.23
N SER A 39 -1.05 8.34 -0.26
CA SER A 39 -0.09 7.25 -0.03
C SER A 39 -0.73 5.96 0.47
N GLU A 40 -1.97 6.00 0.98
CA GLU A 40 -2.74 4.82 1.39
C GLU A 40 -2.90 3.82 0.25
N ARG A 41 -2.85 4.30 -1.01
CA ARG A 41 -2.96 3.49 -2.22
C ARG A 41 -1.89 2.39 -2.31
N PHE A 42 -0.67 2.67 -1.86
CA PHE A 42 0.42 1.68 -1.85
C PHE A 42 0.80 1.23 -0.45
N ARG A 43 0.51 2.02 0.58
CA ARG A 43 0.73 1.62 1.97
C ARG A 43 -0.21 0.51 2.44
N CYS A 44 -1.44 0.46 1.95
CA CYS A 44 -2.38 -0.61 2.29
C CYS A 44 -1.87 -2.00 1.84
N PRO A 45 -1.48 -2.22 0.56
CA PRO A 45 -0.97 -3.52 0.12
C PRO A 45 0.43 -3.86 0.65
N GLU A 46 1.21 -2.89 1.15
CA GLU A 46 2.52 -3.16 1.77
C GLU A 46 2.43 -4.12 2.97
N VAL A 47 1.26 -4.19 3.63
CA VAL A 47 0.99 -5.15 4.71
C VAL A 47 1.18 -6.61 4.29
N LEU A 48 1.09 -6.92 2.99
CA LEU A 48 1.39 -8.27 2.47
C LEU A 48 2.89 -8.60 2.56
N PHE A 49 3.76 -7.60 2.47
CA PHE A 49 5.20 -7.74 2.56
C PHE A 49 5.70 -7.46 3.99
N GLN A 50 5.07 -6.55 4.71
CA GLN A 50 5.36 -6.20 6.09
C GLN A 50 4.10 -6.30 6.98
N PRO A 51 3.71 -7.51 7.42
CA PRO A 51 2.53 -7.70 8.29
C PRO A 51 2.60 -6.98 9.64
N SER A 52 3.80 -6.57 10.07
CA SER A 52 4.02 -5.80 11.30
C SER A 52 3.30 -4.45 11.30
N PHE A 53 2.99 -3.87 10.13
CA PHE A 53 2.23 -2.63 10.01
C PHE A 53 0.81 -2.70 10.59
N VAL A 54 0.25 -3.91 10.69
CA VAL A 54 -1.05 -4.16 11.34
C VAL A 54 -0.90 -4.95 12.64
N GLY A 55 0.31 -4.96 13.21
CA GLY A 55 0.61 -5.65 14.47
C GLY A 55 0.59 -7.18 14.36
N LYS A 56 0.74 -7.74 13.16
CA LYS A 56 0.80 -9.19 12.96
C LYS A 56 2.26 -9.66 12.92
N GLU A 57 2.58 -10.63 13.77
CA GLU A 57 3.85 -11.35 13.74
C GLU A 57 3.79 -12.49 12.73
N ALA A 58 3.72 -12.14 11.45
CA ALA A 58 3.75 -13.09 10.34
C ALA A 58 4.81 -12.67 9.32
N SER A 59 5.37 -13.65 8.62
CA SER A 59 6.27 -13.40 7.49
C SER A 59 5.51 -12.78 6.32
N GLY A 60 6.19 -11.92 5.56
CA GLY A 60 5.64 -11.39 4.32
C GLY A 60 5.49 -12.47 3.25
N ILE A 61 4.64 -12.23 2.25
CA ILE A 61 4.34 -13.21 1.20
C ILE A 61 5.60 -13.65 0.41
N HIS A 62 6.60 -12.76 0.29
CA HIS A 62 7.85 -13.06 -0.38
C HIS A 62 8.67 -14.10 0.40
N ASP A 63 8.81 -13.92 1.71
CA ASP A 63 9.47 -14.87 2.61
C ASP A 63 8.72 -16.19 2.70
N THR A 64 7.39 -16.14 2.88
CA THR A 64 6.57 -17.35 2.94
C THR A 64 6.66 -18.16 1.64
N THR A 65 6.68 -17.49 0.48
CA THR A 65 6.86 -18.18 -0.81
C THR A 65 8.24 -18.85 -0.89
N PHE A 66 9.29 -18.15 -0.48
CA PHE A 66 10.64 -18.70 -0.46
C PHE A 66 10.76 -19.92 0.48
N GLN A 67 10.27 -19.81 1.72
CA GLN A 67 10.27 -20.89 2.72
C GLN A 67 9.40 -22.08 2.33
N SER A 68 8.38 -21.88 1.48
CA SER A 68 7.55 -22.98 1.01
C SER A 68 8.20 -23.78 -0.12
N ILE A 69 9.15 -23.19 -0.84
CA ILE A 69 9.81 -23.80 -2.00
C ILE A 69 11.16 -24.43 -1.60
N MET A 70 11.90 -23.74 -0.73
CA MET A 70 13.22 -24.14 -0.23
C MET A 70 13.11 -24.90 1.09
#